data_AF-A0A7L2A833-F1
#
_entry.id   AF-A0A7L2A833-F1
#
_cell.length_a   1.000
_cell.length_b   1.000
_cell.length_c   1.000
_cell.angle_alpha   90.00
_cell.angle_beta   90.00
_cell.angle_gamma   90.00
#
_symmetry.space_group_name_H-M   'P 1'
#
loop_
_entity.id
_entity.type
_entity.pdbx_description
1 polymer ?
#
loop_
_entity_poly.entity_id
_entity_poly.type
_entity_poly.pdbx_seq_one_letter_code
_entity_poly.pdbx_strand_id
1 'polypeptide(L)'
;QSAGVADRHAALEFSASDNSFILQDFNSPHGTFVNSCQVQNAAVRVRPGDILSFGTAGASFQLLVDGAAQVGLGMPGEGARERCPGKGAQGKVSRE
;
A
#
# COMPACT_ATOMS: atom_id res chain seq x y z
N GLN A 1 -3.94 16.03 9.77
CA GLN A 1 -4.55 14.70 9.53
C GLN A 1 -5.28 14.76 8.19
N SER A 2 -4.95 13.87 7.23
CA SER A 2 -5.69 13.77 5.97
C SER A 2 -7.08 13.18 6.24
N ALA A 3 -8.11 13.73 5.59
CA ALA A 3 -9.47 13.22 5.71
C ALA A 3 -9.53 11.74 5.32
N GLY A 4 -10.06 10.88 6.21
CA GLY A 4 -10.16 9.43 6.00
C GLY A 4 -8.95 8.61 6.46
N VAL A 5 -7.92 9.23 7.07
CA VAL A 5 -6.76 8.49 7.61
C VAL A 5 -6.88 8.39 9.13
N ALA A 6 -7.27 7.21 9.65
CA ALA A 6 -7.29 6.91 11.08
C ALA A 6 -5.93 7.17 11.77
N ASP A 7 -5.96 7.50 13.07
CA ASP A 7 -4.77 7.81 13.90
C ASP A 7 -3.70 6.70 13.83
N ARG A 8 -4.13 5.42 13.89
CA ARG A 8 -3.31 4.24 13.57
C ARG A 8 -3.85 3.54 12.33
N HIS A 9 -3.63 4.13 11.16
CA HIS A 9 -4.07 3.55 9.88
C HIS A 9 -3.26 2.29 9.52
N ALA A 10 -1.94 2.41 9.56
CA ALA A 10 -0.99 1.36 9.26
C ALA A 10 0.31 1.58 10.06
N ALA A 11 1.09 0.54 10.25
CA ALA A 11 2.45 0.60 10.76
C ALA A 11 3.44 0.18 9.68
N LEU A 12 4.57 0.88 9.60
CA LEU A 12 5.71 0.46 8.81
C LEU A 12 6.84 0.06 9.78
N GLU A 13 7.24 -1.20 9.72
CA GLU A 13 8.29 -1.77 10.56
C GLU A 13 9.52 -2.08 9.70
N PHE A 14 10.71 -1.72 10.18
CA PHE A 14 11.97 -2.06 9.53
C PHE A 14 12.66 -3.21 10.26
N SER A 15 12.91 -4.30 9.55
CA SER A 15 13.72 -5.42 10.02
C SER A 15 15.14 -5.26 9.48
N ALA A 16 16.08 -4.95 10.38
CA ALA A 16 17.50 -4.85 10.04
C ALA A 16 18.11 -6.21 9.67
N SER A 17 17.61 -7.30 10.28
CA SER A 17 18.08 -8.67 10.04
C SER A 17 17.87 -9.11 8.60
N ASP A 18 16.76 -8.69 8.01
CA ASP A 18 16.32 -9.06 6.66
C ASP A 18 16.44 -7.89 5.66
N ASN A 19 16.95 -6.75 6.15
CA ASN A 19 17.05 -5.46 5.47
C ASN A 19 15.76 -5.11 4.71
N SER A 20 14.63 -5.15 5.43
CA SER A 20 13.31 -5.12 4.82
C SER A 20 12.31 -4.27 5.57
N PHE A 21 11.33 -3.73 4.83
CA PHE A 21 10.24 -2.97 5.41
C PHE A 21 8.95 -3.79 5.32
N ILE A 22 8.23 -3.89 6.43
CA ILE A 22 6.92 -4.54 6.50
C ILE A 22 5.89 -3.47 6.77
N LEU A 23 4.93 -3.31 5.87
CA LEU A 23 3.78 -2.44 6.04
C LEU A 23 2.58 -3.29 6.51
N GLN A 24 2.07 -3.00 7.69
CA GLN A 24 0.91 -3.64 8.29
C GLN A 24 -0.27 -2.68 8.36
N ASP A 25 -1.38 -3.06 7.75
CA ASP A 25 -2.64 -2.33 7.87
C ASP A 25 -3.40 -2.76 9.15
N PHE A 26 -3.92 -1.79 9.91
CA PHE A 26 -4.69 -2.06 11.13
C PHE A 26 -6.20 -2.06 10.90
N ASN A 27 -6.63 -2.68 9.81
CA ASN A 27 -8.02 -2.68 9.37
C ASN A 27 -8.55 -1.25 9.17
N SER A 28 -7.78 -0.48 8.41
CA SER A 28 -8.13 0.91 8.15
C SER A 28 -9.44 1.02 7.37
N PRO A 29 -10.28 2.03 7.63
CA PRO A 29 -11.62 2.14 7.03
C PRO A 29 -11.60 2.22 5.50
N HIS A 30 -10.52 2.78 4.94
CA HIS A 30 -10.37 2.99 3.50
C HIS A 30 -9.29 2.08 2.88
N GLY A 31 -8.66 1.22 3.67
CA GLY A 31 -7.58 0.32 3.24
C GLY A 31 -6.25 1.05 3.01
N THR A 32 -5.18 0.26 3.06
CA THR A 32 -3.84 0.68 2.64
C THR A 32 -3.57 0.11 1.25
N PHE A 33 -2.81 0.82 0.42
CA PHE A 33 -2.44 0.38 -0.93
C PHE A 33 -0.94 0.49 -1.12
N VAL A 34 -0.34 -0.51 -1.77
CA VAL A 34 1.09 -0.56 -2.11
C VAL A 34 1.20 -0.83 -3.61
N ASN A 35 1.81 0.08 -4.38
CA ASN A 35 1.90 0.01 -5.84
C ASN A 35 0.54 -0.29 -6.50
N SER A 36 -0.55 0.28 -5.98
CA SER A 36 -1.96 0.04 -6.39
C SER A 36 -2.57 -1.30 -5.93
N CYS A 37 -1.80 -2.18 -5.29
CA CYS A 37 -2.34 -3.39 -4.65
C CYS A 37 -2.90 -3.07 -3.27
N GLN A 38 -4.15 -3.45 -3.01
CA GLN A 38 -4.77 -3.22 -1.72
C GLN A 38 -4.25 -4.20 -0.66
N VAL A 39 -3.88 -3.66 0.49
CA VAL A 39 -3.44 -4.35 1.70
C VAL A 39 -4.40 -3.94 2.80
N GLN A 40 -5.21 -4.88 3.28
CA GLN A 40 -6.20 -4.62 4.32
C GLN A 40 -6.13 -5.74 5.36
N ASN A 41 -6.02 -5.35 6.63
CA ASN A 41 -5.85 -6.28 7.75
C ASN A 41 -4.76 -7.35 7.50
N ALA A 42 -3.68 -6.93 6.83
CA ALA A 42 -2.59 -7.78 6.40
C ALA A 42 -1.26 -7.02 6.51
N ALA A 43 -0.17 -7.78 6.57
CA ALA A 43 1.18 -7.27 6.51
C ALA A 43 1.83 -7.66 5.17
N VAL A 44 2.40 -6.68 4.48
CA VAL A 44 3.12 -6.89 3.21
C VAL A 44 4.54 -6.36 3.33
N ARG A 45 5.46 -7.02 2.64
CA ARG A 45 6.83 -6.51 2.52
C ARG A 45 6.89 -5.45 1.42
N VAL A 46 7.44 -4.29 1.76
CA VAL A 46 7.63 -3.16 0.86
C VAL A 46 9.11 -2.85 0.69
N ARG A 47 9.45 -2.23 -0.43
CA ARG A 47 10.82 -1.87 -0.80
C ARG A 47 10.95 -0.37 -0.98
N PRO A 48 12.17 0.16 -0.82
CA PRO A 48 12.48 1.52 -1.24
C PRO A 48 12.09 1.71 -2.72
N GLY A 49 11.39 2.80 -3.01
CA GLY A 49 10.81 3.08 -4.31
C GLY A 49 9.31 2.73 -4.45
N ASP A 50 8.77 1.88 -3.57
CA ASP A 50 7.34 1.52 -3.59
C ASP A 50 6.45 2.72 -3.25
N ILE A 51 5.28 2.77 -3.90
CA ILE A 51 4.27 3.81 -3.68
C ILE A 51 3.22 3.30 -2.68
N LEU A 52 3.14 3.93 -1.51
CA LEU A 52 2.19 3.65 -0.45
C LEU A 52 1.05 4.67 -0.51
N SER A 53 -0.21 4.24 -0.42
CA SER A 53 -1.36 5.14 -0.33
C SER A 53 -2.26 4.70 0.81
N PHE A 54 -2.73 5.65 1.62
CA PHE A 54 -3.58 5.37 2.77
C PHE A 54 -4.98 5.90 2.47
N GLY A 55 -5.88 4.99 2.15
CA GLY A 55 -7.25 5.27 1.74
C GLY A 55 -7.46 5.60 0.25
N THR A 56 -8.74 5.64 -0.15
CA THR A 56 -9.19 5.74 -1.55
C THR A 56 -9.15 7.15 -2.15
N ALA A 57 -9.02 8.17 -1.31
CA ALA A 57 -8.86 9.57 -1.72
C ALA A 57 -7.54 10.17 -1.20
N GLY A 58 -6.64 9.32 -0.73
CA GLY A 58 -5.41 9.71 -0.06
C GLY A 58 -4.29 10.12 -1.03
N ALA A 59 -3.34 10.90 -0.51
CA ALA A 59 -2.07 11.14 -1.18
C ALA A 59 -1.25 9.84 -1.26
N SER A 60 -0.48 9.73 -2.35
CA SER A 60 0.51 8.67 -2.54
C SER A 60 1.86 9.12 -1.97
N PHE A 61 2.50 8.24 -1.20
CA PHE A 61 3.78 8.44 -0.55
C PHE A 61 4.78 7.44 -1.10
N GLN A 62 5.96 7.89 -1.53
CA GLN A 62 7.01 6.98 -1.94
C GLN A 62 7.88 6.62 -0.72
N LEU A 63 8.15 5.33 -0.54
CA LEU A 63 9.10 4.90 0.48
C LEU A 63 10.53 5.23 0.03
N LEU A 64 11.16 6.19 0.70
CA LEU A 64 12.55 6.60 0.47
C LEU A 64 13.40 6.18 1.67
N VAL A 65 14.63 5.76 1.39
CA VAL A 65 15.63 5.44 2.41
C VAL A 65 16.89 6.21 2.06
N ASP A 66 17.27 7.17 2.92
CA ASP A 66 18.40 8.05 2.68
C ASP A 66 19.74 7.30 2.88
N GLY A 67 20.59 7.37 1.84
CA GLY A 67 22.04 7.14 1.82
C GLY A 67 22.67 6.08 2.73
N ALA A 68 22.63 4.79 2.33
CA ALA A 68 23.68 3.75 2.51
C ALA A 68 23.12 2.32 2.33
N ALA A 69 21.82 2.12 2.57
CA ALA A 69 21.18 0.79 2.53
C ALA A 69 20.72 0.34 1.13
N GLN A 70 20.93 1.18 0.10
CA GLN A 70 20.53 0.92 -1.29
C GLN A 70 21.69 0.30 -2.08
N VAL A 71 22.11 -0.92 -1.75
CA VAL A 71 22.95 -1.70 -2.67
C VAL A 71 22.10 -2.73 -3.40
N GLY A 72 21.78 -2.38 -4.65
CA GLY A 72 21.46 -3.32 -5.70
C GLY A 72 20.00 -3.75 -5.77
N LEU A 73 19.24 -3.13 -6.67
CA LEU A 73 18.58 -3.82 -7.78
C LEU A 73 18.03 -2.76 -8.74
N GLY A 74 18.46 -2.86 -10.00
CA GLY A 74 18.37 -1.82 -11.00
C GLY A 74 16.95 -1.51 -11.47
N MET A 75 16.76 -0.25 -11.83
CA MET A 75 15.92 0.11 -12.98
C MET A 75 16.71 -0.22 -14.26
N PRO A 76 16.07 -0.53 -15.41
CA PRO A 76 14.78 0.00 -15.86
C PRO A 76 13.81 -1.06 -16.43
N GLY A 77 12.52 -0.72 -16.51
CA GLY A 77 11.54 -1.56 -17.20
C GLY A 77 10.17 -0.94 -17.23
N GLU A 78 9.88 -0.21 -18.30
CA GLU A 78 8.53 0.20 -18.70
C GLU A 78 7.57 -1.01 -18.78
N GLY A 79 6.32 -0.79 -18.35
CA GLY A 79 5.19 -1.58 -18.82
C GLY A 79 4.62 -2.62 -17.84
N ALA A 80 3.61 -2.21 -17.06
CA ALA A 80 2.56 -3.13 -16.63
C ALA A 80 1.27 -2.33 -16.36
N ARG A 81 0.49 -2.17 -17.41
CA ARG A 81 -0.92 -1.78 -17.37
C ARG A 81 -1.69 -3.00 -16.89
N GLU A 82 -1.67 -3.25 -15.59
CA GLU A 82 -2.48 -4.29 -14.98
C GLU A 82 -3.85 -3.71 -14.67
N ARG A 83 -4.78 -4.06 -15.55
CA ARG A 83 -6.21 -3.77 -15.45
C ARG A 83 -6.73 -4.37 -14.14
N CYS A 84 -7.02 -3.53 -13.15
CA CYS A 84 -7.83 -3.94 -12.01
C CYS A 84 -9.18 -4.46 -12.54
N PRO A 85 -9.61 -5.69 -12.25
CA PRO A 85 -10.97 -6.11 -12.55
C PRO A 85 -11.92 -5.21 -11.74
N GLY A 86 -12.58 -4.32 -12.45
CA GLY A 86 -13.56 -3.40 -11.91
C GLY A 86 -14.74 -4.17 -11.31
N LYS A 87 -15.02 -3.87 -10.05
CA LYS A 87 -16.36 -3.66 -9.48
C LYS A 87 -17.53 -4.28 -10.25
N GLY A 88 -17.96 -5.46 -9.83
CA GLY A 88 -19.34 -5.93 -10.02
C GLY A 88 -20.22 -5.35 -8.90
N ALA A 89 -21.30 -4.69 -9.30
CA ALA A 89 -22.19 -3.91 -8.47
C ALA A 89 -22.87 -4.70 -7.34
N GLN A 90 -23.08 -4.02 -6.21
CA GLN A 90 -23.99 -4.45 -5.16
C GLN A 90 -25.42 -4.55 -5.73
N GLY A 91 -25.92 -5.77 -5.92
CA GLY A 91 -27.33 -6.01 -6.21
C GLY A 91 -28.17 -5.67 -4.98
N LYS A 92 -29.07 -4.69 -5.14
CA LYS A 92 -30.07 -4.34 -4.12
C LYS A 92 -30.98 -5.54 -3.85
N VAL A 93 -31.14 -5.86 -2.58
CA VAL A 93 -32.21 -6.68 -2.06
C VAL A 93 -33.57 -6.07 -2.42
N SER A 94 -34.48 -6.88 -2.96
CA SER A 94 -35.91 -6.61 -2.91
C SER A 94 -36.60 -7.88 -2.44
N ARG A 95 -37.23 -7.74 -1.27
CA ARG A 95 -38.10 -8.70 -0.60
C ARG A 95 -39.45 -8.64 -1.30
N GLU A 96 -40.03 -9.80 -1.58
CA GLU A 96 -41.49 -10.01 -1.63
C GLU A 96 -41.82 -11.15 -0.68
#